data_AF-A0AAU9M7Z8-F1
#
_entry.id   AF-A0AAU9M7Z8-F1
#
_cell.length_a   1.000
_cell.length_b   1.000
_cell.length_c   1.000
_cell.angle_alpha   90.00
_cell.angle_beta   90.00
_cell.angle_gamma   90.00
#
_symmetry.space_group_name_H-M   'P 1'
#
loop_
_entity.id
_entity.type
_entity.pdbx_description
1 polymer ?
#
loop_
_entity_poly.entity_id
_entity_poly.type
_entity_poly.pdbx_seq_one_letter_code
_entity_poly.pdbx_strand_id
1 'polypeptide(L)'
;MALRFPRFSQGLAQDPTTRHIWFGIATAHGFESHDDITEERLYQNIFASHFGQLAIIFLWTSGNLFHVAWQGNFESWVQDPLHVRPIAHAIWDPHFGEPAVEAFTRGGALGPVNIAYSGVYQWCGLVTPTTEMETECFVVQKCRSHLNHHLSGLFGVRSLAWTGHLVHVAIPASRGEYVRWNNFLDVLPHPQGLGPLFTGQWNLYAQNPDSGSHLFGTSQGAGTAILTLLGGFHPQTQSLWLTDMAHHHVAIAFLFLIVGHMYRTNFGIGHSMKDLLDAHIPPGG
;
A
#
# COMPACT_ATOMS: atom_id res chain seq x y z
N MET A 1 -23.90 -28.88 33.88
CA MET A 1 -24.01 -27.40 33.79
C MET A 1 -23.27 -27.00 32.53
N ALA A 2 -23.95 -26.38 31.56
CA ALA A 2 -23.28 -25.95 30.32
C ALA A 2 -22.33 -24.78 30.64
N LEU A 3 -21.14 -24.80 30.03
CA LEU A 3 -20.14 -23.74 30.19
C LEU A 3 -20.53 -22.52 29.34
N ARG A 4 -19.99 -21.34 29.68
CA ARG A 4 -20.25 -20.09 28.94
C ARG A 4 -19.54 -20.06 27.58
N PHE A 5 -18.48 -20.84 27.40
CA PHE A 5 -17.67 -20.91 26.20
C PHE A 5 -17.68 -22.33 25.61
N PRO A 6 -17.76 -22.48 24.26
CA PRO A 6 -17.99 -21.42 23.27
C PRO A 6 -19.48 -21.01 23.20
N ARG A 7 -19.76 -19.70 23.21
CA ARG A 7 -21.14 -19.17 23.19
C ARG A 7 -21.91 -19.56 21.92
N PHE A 8 -21.21 -19.73 20.81
CA PHE A 8 -21.78 -19.95 19.48
C PHE A 8 -22.07 -21.43 19.17
N SER A 9 -21.76 -22.36 20.08
CA SER A 9 -22.09 -23.78 19.93
C SER A 9 -22.45 -24.41 21.28
N GLN A 10 -23.73 -24.68 21.50
CA GLN A 10 -24.27 -25.36 22.69
C GLN A 10 -23.74 -26.78 22.81
N GLY A 11 -23.57 -27.48 21.68
CA GLY A 11 -23.01 -28.83 21.65
C GLY A 11 -21.58 -28.87 22.21
N LEU A 12 -20.73 -27.92 21.82
CA LEU A 12 -19.38 -27.79 22.36
C LEU A 12 -19.38 -27.27 23.81
N ALA A 13 -20.28 -26.34 24.16
CA ALA A 13 -20.36 -25.79 25.51
C ALA A 13 -20.78 -26.81 26.58
N GLN A 14 -21.38 -27.93 26.16
CA GLN A 14 -21.77 -29.03 27.04
C GLN A 14 -20.68 -30.11 27.18
N ASP A 15 -19.63 -30.08 26.36
CA ASP A 15 -18.53 -31.04 26.44
C ASP A 15 -17.73 -30.81 27.74
N PRO A 16 -17.67 -31.80 28.65
CA PRO A 16 -17.03 -31.64 29.96
C PRO A 16 -15.50 -31.72 29.90
N THR A 17 -14.91 -32.06 28.74
CA THR A 17 -13.47 -32.24 28.58
C THR A 17 -12.79 -30.94 28.12
N THR A 18 -11.46 -30.89 28.14
CA THR A 18 -10.69 -29.75 27.60
C THR A 18 -10.85 -29.58 26.08
N ARG A 19 -11.48 -30.55 25.40
CA ARG A 19 -11.78 -30.49 23.96
C ARG A 19 -12.62 -29.28 23.59
N HIS A 20 -13.56 -28.86 24.44
CA HIS A 20 -14.39 -27.67 24.14
C HIS A 20 -13.55 -26.41 23.94
N ILE A 21 -12.40 -26.30 24.63
CA ILE A 21 -11.52 -25.13 24.53
C ILE A 21 -10.89 -25.09 23.15
N TRP A 22 -10.25 -26.21 22.76
CA TRP A 22 -9.55 -26.33 21.49
C TRP A 22 -10.50 -26.19 20.30
N PHE A 23 -11.63 -26.90 20.33
CA PHE A 23 -12.62 -26.81 19.26
C PHE A 23 -13.30 -25.44 19.23
N GLY A 24 -13.58 -24.83 20.39
CA GLY A 24 -14.12 -23.47 20.45
C GLY A 24 -13.17 -22.43 19.85
N ILE A 25 -11.85 -22.58 19.97
CA ILE A 25 -10.89 -21.68 19.29
C ILE A 25 -10.84 -22.00 17.79
N ALA A 26 -10.76 -23.29 17.43
CA ALA A 26 -10.61 -23.72 16.05
C ALA A 26 -11.82 -23.39 15.16
N THR A 27 -13.03 -23.40 15.71
CA THR A 27 -14.27 -23.13 14.97
C THR A 27 -14.83 -21.72 15.20
N ALA A 28 -14.09 -20.85 15.90
CA ALA A 28 -14.52 -19.49 16.19
C ALA A 28 -14.87 -18.67 14.93
N HIS A 29 -14.12 -18.89 13.83
CA HIS A 29 -14.36 -18.23 12.54
C HIS A 29 -15.18 -19.09 11.56
N GLY A 30 -15.62 -20.29 11.96
CA GLY A 30 -16.51 -21.14 11.18
C GLY A 30 -17.96 -20.69 11.27
N PHE A 31 -18.27 -19.45 10.88
CA PHE A 31 -19.56 -18.81 11.13
C PHE A 31 -20.77 -19.59 10.62
N GLU A 32 -20.63 -20.32 9.51
CA GLU A 32 -21.69 -21.16 8.93
C GLU A 32 -22.08 -22.34 9.83
N SER A 33 -21.14 -22.80 10.68
CA SER A 33 -21.33 -23.91 11.61
C SER A 33 -21.84 -23.47 12.99
N HIS A 34 -22.09 -22.18 13.19
CA HIS A 34 -22.59 -21.65 14.46
C HIS A 34 -24.08 -21.93 14.61
N ASP A 35 -24.51 -22.17 15.85
CA ASP A 35 -25.90 -22.44 16.16
C ASP A 35 -26.78 -21.24 15.77
N ASP A 36 -27.96 -21.52 15.17
CA ASP A 36 -28.96 -20.53 14.76
C ASP A 36 -28.45 -19.40 13.85
N ILE A 37 -27.43 -19.65 13.02
CA ILE A 37 -26.94 -18.67 12.05
C ILE A 37 -27.89 -18.55 10.85
N THR A 38 -28.21 -17.31 10.47
CA THR A 38 -28.93 -17.00 9.22
C THR A 38 -27.97 -16.46 8.17
N GLU A 39 -28.32 -16.57 6.89
CA GLU A 39 -27.49 -16.06 5.79
C GLU A 39 -27.20 -14.55 5.93
N GLU A 40 -28.20 -13.74 6.29
CA GLU A 40 -28.00 -12.30 6.52
C GLU A 40 -26.97 -12.05 7.62
N ARG A 41 -27.09 -12.75 8.75
CA ARG A 41 -26.19 -12.56 9.90
C ARG A 41 -24.78 -13.05 9.60
N LEU A 42 -24.64 -14.11 8.81
CA LEU A 42 -23.36 -14.59 8.30
C LEU A 42 -22.64 -13.47 7.52
N TYR A 43 -23.30 -12.86 6.54
CA TYR A 43 -22.70 -11.78 5.75
C TYR A 43 -22.39 -10.53 6.58
N GLN A 44 -23.24 -10.17 7.55
CA GLN A 44 -22.95 -9.05 8.46
C GLN A 44 -21.71 -9.31 9.31
N ASN A 45 -21.57 -10.52 9.86
CA ASN A 45 -20.40 -10.93 10.64
C ASN A 45 -19.12 -10.91 9.79
N ILE A 46 -19.17 -11.44 8.56
CA ILE A 46 -18.04 -11.41 7.62
C ILE A 46 -17.67 -9.97 7.27
N PHE A 47 -18.65 -9.13 6.95
CA PHE A 47 -18.41 -7.73 6.61
C PHE A 47 -17.75 -6.97 7.77
N ALA A 48 -18.26 -7.11 8.99
CA ALA A 48 -17.64 -6.49 10.18
C ALA A 48 -16.22 -7.03 10.43
N SER A 49 -16.00 -8.34 10.21
CA SER A 49 -14.67 -8.96 10.34
C SER A 49 -13.67 -8.38 9.34
N HIS A 50 -14.09 -8.06 8.11
CA HIS A 50 -13.24 -7.36 7.14
C HIS A 50 -12.81 -5.97 7.65
N PHE A 51 -13.69 -5.21 8.30
CA PHE A 51 -13.32 -3.92 8.91
C PHE A 51 -12.33 -4.09 10.06
N GLY A 52 -12.55 -5.09 10.91
CA GLY A 52 -11.60 -5.44 11.96
C GLY A 52 -10.21 -5.78 11.41
N GLN A 53 -10.16 -6.60 10.35
CA GLN A 53 -8.90 -6.97 9.71
C GLN A 53 -8.21 -5.77 9.05
N LEU A 54 -8.95 -4.90 8.34
CA LEU A 54 -8.39 -3.69 7.75
C LEU A 54 -7.83 -2.74 8.81
N ALA A 55 -8.53 -2.58 9.95
CA ALA A 55 -8.04 -1.77 11.06
C ALA A 55 -6.74 -2.33 11.64
N ILE A 56 -6.62 -3.65 11.79
CA ILE A 56 -5.38 -4.31 12.24
C ILE A 56 -4.24 -4.04 11.25
N ILE A 57 -4.49 -4.15 9.94
CA ILE A 57 -3.47 -3.85 8.91
C ILE A 57 -3.02 -2.39 9.00
N PHE A 58 -3.94 -1.43 9.10
CA PHE A 58 -3.58 -0.02 9.21
C PHE A 58 -2.84 0.31 10.51
N LEU A 59 -3.25 -0.29 11.63
CA LEU A 59 -2.56 -0.12 12.91
C LEU A 59 -1.14 -0.73 12.85
N TRP A 60 -1.01 -1.90 12.23
CA TRP A 60 0.30 -2.54 12.00
C TRP A 60 1.20 -1.66 11.13
N THR A 61 0.70 -1.17 9.99
CA THR A 61 1.46 -0.25 9.13
C THR A 61 1.85 1.00 9.92
N SER A 62 0.91 1.65 10.62
CA SER A 62 1.18 2.81 11.47
C SER A 62 2.24 2.54 12.54
N GLY A 63 2.20 1.37 13.20
CA GLY A 63 3.21 0.96 14.17
C GLY A 63 4.61 0.83 13.57
N ASN A 64 4.73 0.27 12.37
CA ASN A 64 6.03 0.21 11.67
C ASN A 64 6.58 1.62 11.42
N LEU A 65 5.74 2.54 10.92
CA LEU A 65 6.16 3.92 10.63
C LEU A 65 6.53 4.67 11.92
N PHE A 66 5.73 4.50 12.97
CA PHE A 66 5.95 5.12 14.27
C PHE A 66 7.29 4.69 14.89
N HIS A 67 7.61 3.40 14.88
CA HIS A 67 8.88 2.93 15.42
C HIS A 67 10.09 3.40 14.61
N VAL A 68 9.99 3.44 13.28
CA VAL A 68 11.04 3.97 12.41
C VAL A 68 11.24 5.48 12.64
N ALA A 69 10.16 6.25 12.78
CA ALA A 69 10.24 7.69 13.03
C ALA A 69 10.76 8.03 14.44
N TRP A 70 10.35 7.26 15.45
CA TRP A 70 10.70 7.54 16.84
C TRP A 70 12.09 7.03 17.24
N GLN A 71 12.43 5.80 16.85
CA GLN A 71 13.63 5.09 17.32
C GLN A 71 14.56 4.68 16.18
N GLY A 72 14.13 4.84 14.92
CA GLY A 72 14.92 4.51 13.75
C GLY A 72 15.92 5.61 13.40
N ASN A 73 16.75 5.30 12.41
CA ASN A 73 17.77 6.17 11.84
C ASN A 73 17.46 6.56 10.38
N PHE A 74 16.18 6.79 10.05
CA PHE A 74 15.74 7.03 8.66
C PHE A 74 16.46 8.22 8.01
N GLU A 75 16.62 9.33 8.72
CA GLU A 75 17.32 10.51 8.20
C GLU A 75 18.78 10.21 7.84
N SER A 76 19.51 9.52 8.73
CA SER A 76 20.89 9.11 8.48
C SER A 76 20.97 8.09 7.34
N TRP A 77 19.98 7.20 7.23
CA TRP A 77 19.91 6.20 6.17
C TRP A 77 19.69 6.83 4.79
N VAL A 78 18.85 7.87 4.68
CA VAL A 78 18.63 8.57 3.40
C VAL A 78 19.93 9.23 2.88
N GLN A 79 20.81 9.69 3.77
CA GLN A 79 22.08 10.29 3.39
C GLN A 79 23.12 9.27 2.90
N ASP A 80 23.13 8.06 3.45
CA ASP A 80 24.05 6.99 3.06
C ASP A 80 23.39 5.59 3.13
N PRO A 81 22.51 5.27 2.16
CA PRO A 81 21.69 4.06 2.22
C PRO A 81 22.49 2.77 1.98
N LEU A 82 23.74 2.88 1.51
CA LEU A 82 24.61 1.74 1.22
C LEU A 82 25.37 1.24 2.45
N HIS A 83 25.73 2.15 3.37
CA HIS A 83 26.54 1.78 4.54
C HIS A 83 25.77 1.86 5.85
N VAL A 84 24.75 2.73 5.94
CA VAL A 84 23.90 2.81 7.14
C VAL A 84 22.92 1.64 7.15
N ARG A 85 22.91 0.89 8.26
CA ARG A 85 21.95 -0.21 8.44
C ARG A 85 20.63 0.34 9.00
N PRO A 86 19.48 0.01 8.39
CA PRO A 86 18.19 0.52 8.86
C PRO A 86 17.81 -0.09 10.21
N ILE A 87 17.28 0.73 11.12
CA ILE A 87 16.85 0.32 12.46
C ILE A 87 15.34 0.08 12.47
N ALA A 88 14.90 -1.06 13.02
CA ALA A 88 13.48 -1.37 13.17
C ALA A 88 12.87 -0.66 14.39
N HIS A 89 13.39 -0.96 15.58
CA HIS A 89 12.98 -0.39 16.86
C HIS A 89 14.06 -0.65 17.92
N ALA A 90 13.97 0.06 19.04
CA ALA A 90 14.82 -0.18 20.20
C ALA A 90 14.45 -1.49 20.91
N ILE A 91 15.44 -2.16 21.50
CA ILE A 91 15.24 -3.35 22.32
C ILE A 91 15.16 -2.90 23.78
N TRP A 92 14.09 -3.30 24.45
CA TRP A 92 13.93 -3.12 25.89
C TRP A 92 13.67 -4.48 26.54
N ASP A 93 14.75 -5.14 26.96
CA ASP A 93 14.69 -6.43 27.65
C ASP A 93 15.47 -6.34 28.98
N PRO A 94 14.79 -6.35 30.15
CA PRO A 94 15.45 -6.25 31.45
C PRO A 94 16.29 -7.48 31.80
N HIS A 95 16.19 -8.57 31.05
CA HIS A 95 17.01 -9.77 31.25
C HIS A 95 18.36 -9.68 30.53
N PHE A 96 18.60 -8.67 29.70
CA PHE A 96 19.89 -8.50 29.03
C PHE A 96 20.99 -8.17 30.03
N GLY A 97 22.02 -9.02 30.05
CA GLY A 97 23.30 -8.66 30.67
C GLY A 97 24.07 -7.64 29.82
N GLU A 98 25.04 -6.97 30.43
CA GLU A 98 25.88 -5.96 29.78
C GLU A 98 26.49 -6.41 28.44
N PRO A 99 27.02 -7.65 28.28
CA PRO A 99 27.54 -8.09 26.98
C PRO A 99 26.48 -8.14 25.87
N ALA A 100 25.22 -8.43 26.22
CA ALA A 100 24.13 -8.42 25.26
C ALA A 100 23.74 -6.99 24.89
N VAL A 101 23.71 -6.07 25.86
CA VAL A 101 23.46 -4.64 25.59
C VAL A 101 24.50 -4.09 24.62
N GLU A 102 25.79 -4.34 24.88
CA GLU A 102 26.87 -3.94 23.96
C GLU A 102 26.73 -4.61 22.60
N ALA A 103 26.46 -5.91 22.57
CA ALA A 103 26.33 -6.64 21.32
C ALA A 103 25.16 -6.16 20.48
N PHE A 104 24.05 -5.69 21.05
CA PHE A 104 22.89 -5.20 20.30
C PHE A 104 22.89 -3.68 20.07
N THR A 105 23.80 -2.94 20.69
CA THR A 105 24.01 -1.52 20.42
C THR A 105 24.80 -1.37 19.11
N ARG A 106 24.07 -1.33 17.98
CA ARG A 106 24.63 -1.33 16.62
C ARG A 106 24.01 -0.21 15.78
N GLY A 107 24.55 0.01 14.58
CA GLY A 107 23.97 0.93 13.60
C GLY A 107 24.07 2.42 13.98
N GLY A 108 25.02 2.77 14.85
CA GLY A 108 25.20 4.13 15.35
C GLY A 108 24.21 4.55 16.44
N ALA A 109 23.38 3.64 16.94
CA ALA A 109 22.43 3.91 18.02
C ALA A 109 23.12 4.02 19.38
N LEU A 110 22.52 4.79 20.29
CA LEU A 110 22.98 4.97 21.68
C LEU A 110 22.61 3.80 22.61
N GLY A 111 21.86 2.82 22.11
CA GLY A 111 21.45 1.65 22.87
C GLY A 111 21.05 0.46 21.98
N PRO A 112 20.59 -0.63 22.60
CA PRO A 112 20.24 -1.87 21.89
C PRO A 112 19.12 -1.66 20.86
N VAL A 113 19.34 -2.12 19.63
CA VAL A 113 18.37 -1.97 18.53
C VAL A 113 18.30 -3.23 17.66
N ASN A 114 17.14 -3.41 17.01
CA ASN A 114 16.99 -4.41 15.95
C ASN A 114 17.27 -3.78 14.58
N ILE A 115 17.98 -4.52 13.71
CA ILE A 115 18.17 -4.14 12.31
C ILE A 115 16.94 -4.55 11.50
N ALA A 116 16.42 -3.64 10.69
CA ALA A 116 15.26 -3.88 9.84
C ALA A 116 15.66 -4.63 8.56
N TYR A 117 14.90 -5.67 8.22
CA TYR A 117 15.03 -6.42 6.96
C TYR A 117 13.74 -6.43 6.14
N SER A 118 12.74 -5.64 6.54
CA SER A 118 11.40 -5.63 5.93
C SER A 118 11.32 -4.86 4.61
N GLY A 119 12.33 -4.05 4.27
CA GLY A 119 12.31 -3.22 3.06
C GLY A 119 11.58 -1.88 3.21
N VAL A 120 11.04 -1.56 4.40
CA VAL A 120 10.23 -0.34 4.63
C VAL A 120 11.05 0.92 4.37
N TYR A 121 12.34 0.94 4.71
CA TYR A 121 13.22 2.07 4.44
C TYR A 121 13.39 2.33 2.95
N GLN A 122 13.58 1.30 2.15
CA GLN A 122 13.72 1.39 0.70
C GLN A 122 12.43 1.86 0.04
N TRP A 123 11.28 1.36 0.50
CA TRP A 123 9.98 1.79 0.00
C TRP A 123 9.68 3.24 0.37
N CYS A 124 9.82 3.62 1.63
CA CYS A 124 9.59 4.99 2.09
C CYS A 124 10.59 5.98 1.49
N GLY A 125 11.86 5.60 1.36
CA GLY A 125 12.88 6.43 0.71
C GLY A 125 12.63 6.67 -0.78
N LEU A 126 11.92 5.78 -1.45
CA LEU A 126 11.52 5.96 -2.85
C LEU A 126 10.30 6.90 -2.98
N VAL A 127 9.33 6.77 -2.08
CA VAL A 127 8.01 7.41 -2.17
C VAL A 127 7.95 8.76 -1.45
N THR A 128 8.75 8.95 -0.40
CA THR A 128 8.86 10.17 0.42
C THR A 128 10.29 10.31 0.97
N PRO A 129 11.28 10.77 0.19
CA PRO A 129 12.69 10.86 0.63
C PRO A 129 13.00 12.00 1.62
N THR A 130 12.02 12.49 2.40
CA THR A 130 12.24 13.62 3.33
C THR A 130 11.99 13.25 4.80
N THR A 131 12.52 14.07 5.70
CA THR A 131 12.74 13.86 7.15
C THR A 131 11.50 13.61 8.00
N GLU A 132 10.29 13.68 7.46
CA GLU A 132 9.06 13.40 8.20
C GLU A 132 8.13 12.51 7.35
N MET A 133 7.84 11.32 7.85
CA MET A 133 6.79 10.47 7.29
C MET A 133 5.43 11.04 7.66
N GLU A 134 4.83 11.80 6.73
CA GLU A 134 3.42 12.16 6.85
C GLU A 134 2.58 10.95 6.43
N THR A 135 1.67 10.55 7.34
CA THR A 135 0.88 9.32 7.19
C THR A 135 -0.45 9.65 6.51
N GLU A 136 -0.51 9.50 5.20
CA GLU A 136 -1.75 9.68 4.44
C GLU A 136 -2.60 8.39 4.49
N CYS A 137 -3.84 8.50 4.99
CA CYS A 137 -4.80 7.39 5.03
C CYS A 137 -6.02 7.72 4.16
N PHE A 138 -6.23 6.93 3.10
CA PHE A 138 -7.42 7.04 2.24
C PHE A 138 -8.42 5.91 2.55
N VAL A 139 -9.60 6.29 3.05
CA VAL A 139 -10.72 5.37 3.34
C VAL A 139 -11.73 5.41 2.20
N VAL A 140 -12.24 4.25 1.76
CA VAL A 140 -13.41 4.16 0.87
C VAL A 140 -14.31 3.01 1.33
N GLN A 141 -15.62 3.25 1.39
CA GLN A 141 -16.62 2.24 1.76
C GLN A 141 -17.91 2.31 0.91
N LYS A 142 -18.35 1.09 0.53
CA LYS A 142 -19.72 0.54 0.33
C LYS A 142 -20.17 0.18 -1.10
N CYS A 143 -20.86 -0.98 -1.18
CA CYS A 143 -21.20 -1.72 -2.39
C CYS A 143 -22.70 -2.01 -2.58
N ARG A 144 -23.19 -1.78 -3.80
CA ARG A 144 -24.15 -2.65 -4.51
C ARG A 144 -23.89 -2.72 -6.03
N SER A 145 -22.66 -2.40 -6.42
CA SER A 145 -22.08 -2.46 -7.77
C SER A 145 -20.59 -2.80 -7.61
N HIS A 146 -20.35 -3.91 -6.90
CA HIS A 146 -19.05 -4.27 -6.31
C HIS A 146 -17.92 -4.32 -7.34
N LEU A 147 -18.17 -4.98 -8.47
CA LEU A 147 -17.13 -5.17 -9.49
C LEU A 147 -16.76 -3.85 -10.19
N ASN A 148 -17.77 -3.07 -10.61
CA ASN A 148 -17.52 -1.77 -11.22
C ASN A 148 -16.83 -0.82 -10.24
N HIS A 149 -17.31 -0.71 -9.00
CA HIS A 149 -16.71 0.18 -7.99
C HIS A 149 -15.31 -0.27 -7.57
N HIS A 150 -15.03 -1.58 -7.56
CA HIS A 150 -13.69 -2.06 -7.28
C HIS A 150 -12.73 -1.82 -8.45
N LEU A 151 -13.17 -2.10 -9.68
CA LEU A 151 -12.35 -1.86 -10.85
C LEU A 151 -12.10 -0.36 -11.04
N SER A 152 -13.14 0.46 -11.19
CA SER A 152 -12.95 1.89 -11.44
C SER A 152 -12.51 2.65 -10.18
N GLY A 153 -13.14 2.43 -9.03
CA GLY A 153 -12.86 3.16 -7.80
C GLY A 153 -11.65 2.62 -7.04
N LEU A 154 -11.70 1.36 -6.62
CA LEU A 154 -10.63 0.79 -5.78
C LEU A 154 -9.31 0.65 -6.53
N PHE A 155 -9.30 0.26 -7.80
CA PHE A 155 -8.06 0.10 -8.58
C PHE A 155 -7.78 1.31 -9.47
N GLY A 156 -8.74 1.74 -10.28
CA GLY A 156 -8.55 2.85 -11.23
C GLY A 156 -8.22 4.18 -10.55
N VAL A 157 -9.12 4.68 -9.70
CA VAL A 157 -8.94 5.97 -9.01
C VAL A 157 -7.74 5.93 -8.06
N ARG A 158 -7.51 4.82 -7.34
CA ARG A 158 -6.32 4.72 -6.47
C ARG A 158 -5.01 4.68 -7.26
N SER A 159 -4.96 3.99 -8.39
CA SER A 159 -3.77 4.00 -9.24
C SER A 159 -3.53 5.39 -9.84
N LEU A 160 -4.59 6.10 -10.21
CA LEU A 160 -4.48 7.48 -10.68
C LEU A 160 -3.99 8.44 -9.58
N ALA A 161 -4.53 8.30 -8.37
CA ALA A 161 -4.07 9.06 -7.21
C ALA A 161 -2.60 8.76 -6.89
N TRP A 162 -2.19 7.50 -7.02
CA TRP A 162 -0.80 7.10 -6.85
C TRP A 162 0.13 7.67 -7.93
N THR A 163 -0.29 7.74 -9.19
CA THR A 163 0.44 8.53 -10.21
C THR A 163 0.57 9.98 -9.76
N GLY A 164 -0.50 10.58 -9.26
CA GLY A 164 -0.47 11.95 -8.72
C GLY A 164 0.61 12.11 -7.64
N HIS A 165 0.65 11.18 -6.66
CA HIS A 165 1.69 11.15 -5.63
C HIS A 165 3.10 11.02 -6.24
N LEU A 166 3.31 10.09 -7.18
CA LEU A 166 4.61 9.91 -7.81
C LEU A 166 5.08 11.15 -8.57
N VAL A 167 4.19 11.77 -9.36
CA VAL A 167 4.50 12.92 -10.20
C VAL A 167 4.72 14.20 -9.39
N HIS A 168 3.94 14.41 -8.34
CA HIS A 168 3.99 15.65 -7.56
C HIS A 168 4.90 15.59 -6.33
N VAL A 169 5.20 14.40 -5.80
CA VAL A 169 5.97 14.24 -4.55
C VAL A 169 7.23 13.42 -4.79
N ALA A 170 7.10 12.17 -5.23
CA ALA A 170 8.25 11.26 -5.29
C ALA A 170 9.30 11.68 -6.34
N ILE A 171 8.88 12.06 -7.55
CA ILE A 171 9.79 12.49 -8.63
C ILE A 171 10.52 13.79 -8.25
N PRO A 172 9.86 14.88 -7.82
CA PRO A 172 10.55 16.08 -7.35
C PRO A 172 11.53 15.79 -6.21
N ALA A 173 11.12 14.97 -5.24
CA ALA A 173 11.98 14.63 -4.11
C ALA A 173 13.18 13.77 -4.52
N SER A 174 13.04 12.90 -5.54
CA SER A 174 14.18 12.19 -6.14
C SER A 174 15.16 13.11 -6.88
N ARG A 175 14.75 14.34 -7.20
CA ARG A 175 15.57 15.39 -7.85
C ARG A 175 16.05 16.45 -6.85
N GLY A 176 15.88 16.20 -5.55
CA GLY A 176 16.29 17.12 -4.49
C GLY A 176 15.34 18.31 -4.25
N GLU A 177 14.14 18.27 -4.80
CA GLU A 177 13.10 19.29 -4.57
C GLU A 177 12.15 18.87 -3.44
N TYR A 178 11.79 19.79 -2.56
CA TYR A 178 10.90 19.51 -1.42
C TYR A 178 9.48 19.95 -1.72
N VAL A 179 8.58 18.99 -1.93
CA VAL A 179 7.15 19.22 -2.09
C VAL A 179 6.39 18.60 -0.91
N ARG A 180 5.62 19.43 -0.21
CA ARG A 180 4.84 19.10 1.00
C ARG A 180 3.48 19.80 0.96
N TRP A 181 2.59 19.49 1.89
CA TRP A 181 1.24 20.09 1.93
C TRP A 181 1.22 21.63 1.91
N ASN A 182 2.24 22.26 2.49
CA ASN A 182 2.34 23.72 2.57
C ASN A 182 2.70 24.40 1.23
N ASN A 183 3.27 23.68 0.25
CA ASN A 183 3.68 24.25 -1.04
C ASN A 183 3.23 23.43 -2.26
N PHE A 184 2.54 22.31 -2.06
CA PHE A 184 2.08 21.40 -3.12
C PHE A 184 1.26 22.10 -4.21
N LEU A 185 0.46 23.11 -3.85
CA LEU A 185 -0.39 23.84 -4.79
C LEU A 185 0.37 24.89 -5.61
N ASP A 186 1.58 25.27 -5.17
CA ASP A 186 2.38 26.33 -5.79
C ASP A 186 3.53 25.78 -6.65
N VAL A 187 3.89 24.50 -6.47
CA VAL A 187 4.96 23.84 -7.23
C VAL A 187 4.37 23.04 -8.38
N LEU A 188 4.76 23.41 -9.61
CA LEU A 188 4.36 22.66 -10.81
C LEU A 188 5.19 21.39 -10.94
N PRO A 189 4.58 20.21 -11.19
CA PRO A 189 5.32 18.96 -11.40
C PRO A 189 6.07 18.93 -12.73
N HIS A 190 5.69 19.79 -13.69
CA HIS A 190 6.35 19.92 -14.99
C HIS A 190 6.40 21.40 -15.40
N PRO A 191 7.50 21.89 -16.02
CA PRO A 191 7.66 23.31 -16.34
C PRO A 191 6.54 23.92 -17.20
N GLN A 192 5.94 23.11 -18.07
CA GLN A 192 4.84 23.54 -18.95
C GLN A 192 3.44 23.35 -18.33
N GLY A 193 3.36 22.91 -17.07
CA GLY A 193 2.12 22.63 -16.36
C GLY A 193 1.20 21.69 -17.12
N LEU A 194 -0.11 21.95 -17.07
CA LEU A 194 -1.15 21.17 -17.76
C LEU A 194 -1.39 21.60 -19.21
N GLY A 195 -0.67 22.60 -19.74
CA GLY A 195 -0.85 23.07 -21.11
C GLY A 195 -0.76 21.95 -22.16
N PRO A 196 0.35 21.17 -22.19
CA PRO A 196 0.52 20.03 -23.10
C PRO A 196 -0.56 18.95 -22.99
N LEU A 197 -1.14 18.77 -21.79
CA LEU A 197 -2.23 17.80 -21.57
C LEU A 197 -3.47 18.17 -22.40
N PHE A 198 -3.91 19.43 -22.32
CA PHE A 198 -5.12 19.90 -23.00
C PHE A 198 -4.93 20.15 -24.49
N THR A 199 -3.71 20.44 -24.94
CA THR A 199 -3.39 20.61 -26.37
C THR A 199 -3.11 19.29 -27.09
N GLY A 200 -3.11 18.16 -26.37
CA GLY A 200 -2.83 16.83 -26.93
C GLY A 200 -1.35 16.57 -27.21
N GLN A 201 -0.44 17.43 -26.75
CA GLN A 201 1.00 17.31 -26.96
C GLN A 201 1.68 16.50 -25.85
N TRP A 202 1.14 15.32 -25.54
CA TRP A 202 1.55 14.52 -24.36
C TRP A 202 3.00 14.05 -24.39
N ASN A 203 3.60 13.94 -25.57
CA ASN A 203 5.01 13.61 -25.75
C ASN A 203 5.95 14.57 -24.98
N LEU A 204 5.53 15.84 -24.76
CA LEU A 204 6.33 16.81 -24.01
C LEU A 204 6.63 16.36 -22.58
N TYR A 205 5.74 15.58 -21.94
CA TYR A 205 5.95 15.06 -20.59
C TYR A 205 7.00 13.92 -20.51
N ALA A 206 7.41 13.37 -21.65
CA ALA A 206 8.43 12.33 -21.75
C ALA A 206 9.82 12.87 -22.12
N GLN A 207 9.93 14.17 -22.38
CA GLN A 207 11.18 14.79 -22.83
C GLN A 207 12.12 15.08 -21.66
N ASN A 208 13.42 14.92 -21.92
CA ASN A 208 14.50 15.13 -20.95
C ASN A 208 14.33 14.24 -19.70
N PRO A 209 14.44 12.90 -19.84
CA PRO A 209 14.50 12.00 -18.69
C PRO A 209 15.73 12.27 -17.83
N ASP A 210 15.72 11.76 -16.61
CA ASP A 210 16.89 11.76 -15.74
C ASP A 210 18.05 11.03 -16.44
N SER A 211 19.25 11.61 -16.35
CA SER A 211 20.42 11.09 -17.07
C SER A 211 20.95 9.80 -16.44
N GLY A 212 21.77 9.04 -17.17
CA GLY A 212 22.44 7.85 -16.62
C GLY A 212 23.42 8.15 -15.47
N SER A 213 23.80 9.42 -15.30
CA SER A 213 24.64 9.91 -14.20
C SER A 213 23.85 10.65 -13.12
N HIS A 214 22.51 10.58 -13.14
CA HIS A 214 21.67 11.21 -12.13
C HIS A 214 21.99 10.66 -10.74
N LEU A 215 22.11 11.56 -9.76
CA LEU A 215 22.27 11.20 -8.36
C LEU A 215 20.94 11.37 -7.63
N PHE A 216 20.33 10.24 -7.26
CA PHE A 216 19.04 10.17 -6.59
C PHE A 216 19.02 11.01 -5.30
N GLY A 217 17.98 11.82 -5.13
CA GLY A 217 17.82 12.78 -4.05
C GLY A 217 18.49 14.12 -4.29
N THR A 218 19.05 14.37 -5.48
CA THR A 218 19.75 15.63 -5.81
C THR A 218 19.36 16.12 -7.21
N SER A 219 19.64 17.39 -7.50
CA SER A 219 19.39 17.96 -8.84
C SER A 219 20.48 17.62 -9.88
N GLN A 220 21.53 16.89 -9.47
CA GLN A 220 22.65 16.57 -10.36
C GLN A 220 22.25 15.51 -11.37
N GLY A 221 22.24 15.88 -12.66
CA GLY A 221 21.84 14.98 -13.75
C GLY A 221 20.34 14.73 -13.82
N ALA A 222 19.53 15.51 -13.09
CA ALA A 222 18.08 15.44 -13.09
C ALA A 222 17.50 16.02 -14.39
N GLY A 223 16.45 15.37 -14.89
CA GLY A 223 15.67 15.78 -16.04
C GLY A 223 14.40 16.52 -15.63
N THR A 224 13.50 16.72 -16.60
CA THR A 224 12.18 17.32 -16.38
C THR A 224 11.03 16.37 -16.71
N ALA A 225 11.30 15.22 -17.33
CA ALA A 225 10.27 14.26 -17.68
C ALA A 225 9.49 13.79 -16.44
N ILE A 226 8.19 13.57 -16.59
CA ILE A 226 7.34 13.03 -15.52
C ILE A 226 6.74 11.67 -15.89
N LEU A 227 6.67 11.34 -17.19
CA LEU A 227 6.11 10.08 -17.69
C LEU A 227 7.02 9.55 -18.81
N THR A 228 7.69 8.44 -18.58
CA THR A 228 8.63 7.86 -19.55
C THR A 228 8.34 6.38 -19.81
N LEU A 229 9.06 5.80 -20.77
CA LEU A 229 9.06 4.36 -21.03
C LEU A 229 10.49 3.91 -21.39
N LEU A 230 11.43 4.19 -20.49
CA LEU A 230 12.86 3.95 -20.71
C LEU A 230 13.18 2.46 -20.68
N GLY A 231 12.60 1.75 -19.72
CA GLY A 231 12.97 0.37 -19.41
C GLY A 231 14.32 0.25 -18.71
N GLY A 232 14.61 -0.96 -18.23
CA GLY A 232 15.83 -1.24 -17.47
C GLY A 232 15.82 -0.60 -16.08
N PHE A 233 17.00 -0.24 -15.58
CA PHE A 233 17.19 0.24 -14.22
C PHE A 233 18.00 1.54 -14.19
N HIS A 234 17.69 2.38 -13.21
CA HIS A 234 18.47 3.57 -12.90
C HIS A 234 19.89 3.15 -12.44
N PRO A 235 20.98 3.61 -13.10
CA PRO A 235 22.32 3.06 -12.88
C PRO A 235 22.86 3.17 -11.45
N GLN A 236 22.50 4.22 -10.71
CA GLN A 236 22.94 4.37 -9.31
C GLN A 236 22.14 3.49 -8.34
N THR A 237 20.80 3.59 -8.34
CA THR A 237 19.93 2.90 -7.38
C THR A 237 19.67 1.44 -7.73
N GLN A 238 19.95 1.04 -8.98
CA GLN A 238 19.63 -0.29 -9.53
C GLN A 238 18.13 -0.63 -9.41
N SER A 239 17.27 0.39 -9.35
CA SER A 239 15.81 0.27 -9.27
C SER A 239 15.15 0.70 -10.57
N LEU A 240 13.85 0.42 -10.71
CA LEU A 240 13.05 0.98 -11.81
C LEU A 240 13.03 2.51 -11.76
N TRP A 241 12.88 3.15 -12.92
CA TRP A 241 12.73 4.59 -13.03
C TRP A 241 11.39 5.06 -12.44
N LEU A 242 11.41 6.12 -11.64
CA LEU A 242 10.18 6.69 -11.03
C LEU A 242 9.18 7.16 -12.09
N THR A 243 9.67 7.76 -13.17
CA THR A 243 8.87 8.21 -14.31
C THR A 243 8.24 7.05 -15.09
N ASP A 244 8.90 5.89 -15.17
CA ASP A 244 8.33 4.67 -15.76
C ASP A 244 7.25 4.08 -14.83
N MET A 245 7.47 4.08 -13.50
CA MET A 245 6.46 3.65 -12.53
C MET A 245 5.23 4.58 -12.55
N ALA A 246 5.43 5.90 -12.64
CA ALA A 246 4.33 6.86 -12.76
C ALA A 246 3.52 6.63 -14.05
N HIS A 247 4.21 6.39 -15.17
CA HIS A 247 3.57 6.07 -16.44
C HIS A 247 2.83 4.72 -16.40
N HIS A 248 3.41 3.71 -15.77
CA HIS A 248 2.74 2.43 -15.55
C HIS A 248 1.43 2.62 -14.79
N HIS A 249 1.45 3.35 -13.66
CA HIS A 249 0.28 3.57 -12.83
C HIS A 249 -0.83 4.36 -13.53
N VAL A 250 -0.47 5.34 -14.37
CA VAL A 250 -1.49 6.11 -15.10
C VAL A 250 -2.10 5.25 -16.21
N ALA A 251 -1.29 4.44 -16.90
CA ALA A 251 -1.78 3.54 -17.93
C ALA A 251 -2.76 2.49 -17.37
N ILE A 252 -2.40 1.82 -16.27
CA ILE A 252 -3.31 0.85 -15.63
C ILE A 252 -4.53 1.52 -15.01
N ALA A 253 -4.42 2.77 -14.55
CA ALA A 253 -5.57 3.52 -14.04
C ALA A 253 -6.64 3.68 -15.12
N PHE A 254 -6.25 4.11 -16.32
CA PHE A 254 -7.18 4.24 -17.45
C PHE A 254 -7.79 2.90 -17.86
N LEU A 255 -7.00 1.81 -17.87
CA LEU A 255 -7.53 0.47 -18.13
C LEU A 255 -8.62 0.10 -17.12
N PHE A 256 -8.35 0.24 -15.82
CA PHE A 256 -9.31 -0.10 -14.78
C PHE A 256 -10.52 0.82 -14.73
N LEU A 257 -10.36 2.12 -15.02
CA LEU A 257 -11.46 3.05 -15.15
C LEU A 257 -12.40 2.64 -16.29
N ILE A 258 -11.88 2.27 -17.46
CA ILE A 258 -12.70 1.81 -18.58
C ILE A 258 -13.38 0.48 -18.26
N VAL A 259 -12.63 -0.52 -17.78
CA VAL A 259 -13.18 -1.85 -17.48
C VAL A 259 -14.23 -1.78 -16.35
N GLY A 260 -14.07 -0.87 -15.39
CA GLY A 260 -15.05 -0.64 -14.33
C GLY A 260 -16.39 -0.05 -14.79
N HIS A 261 -16.56 0.25 -16.08
CA HIS A 261 -17.84 0.66 -16.68
C HIS A 261 -18.46 -0.44 -17.58
N MET A 262 -17.88 -1.64 -17.59
CA MET A 262 -18.33 -2.72 -18.48
C MET A 262 -19.65 -3.37 -18.02
N TYR A 263 -19.87 -3.53 -16.71
CA TYR A 263 -21.02 -4.27 -16.21
C TYR A 263 -22.24 -3.38 -15.96
N ARG A 264 -23.42 -3.96 -16.19
CA ARG A 264 -24.69 -3.25 -16.06
C ARG A 264 -24.94 -2.83 -14.62
N THR A 265 -25.43 -1.62 -14.47
CA THR A 265 -25.89 -1.06 -13.19
C THR A 265 -27.32 -0.54 -13.33
N ASN A 266 -27.84 0.15 -12.31
CA ASN A 266 -29.16 0.78 -12.33
C ASN A 266 -29.33 1.84 -13.44
N PHE A 267 -28.24 2.25 -14.11
CA PHE A 267 -28.25 3.15 -15.27
C PHE A 267 -28.61 2.46 -16.60
N GLY A 268 -28.92 1.16 -16.59
CA GLY A 268 -29.50 0.44 -17.74
C GLY A 268 -28.53 0.07 -18.87
N ILE A 269 -27.28 0.55 -18.83
CA ILE A 269 -26.24 0.26 -19.84
C ILE A 269 -25.17 -0.67 -19.24
N GLY A 270 -24.65 -1.61 -20.04
CA GLY A 270 -23.58 -2.55 -19.70
C GLY A 270 -23.98 -4.03 -19.80
N HIS A 271 -23.05 -4.92 -19.44
CA HIS A 271 -23.22 -6.37 -19.51
C HIS A 271 -23.73 -6.99 -18.20
N SER A 272 -24.63 -7.98 -18.30
CA SER A 272 -24.97 -8.88 -17.20
C SER A 272 -24.00 -10.05 -17.21
N MET A 273 -23.33 -10.32 -16.09
CA MET A 273 -22.40 -11.45 -15.99
C MET A 273 -23.10 -12.79 -16.17
N LYS A 274 -24.36 -12.90 -15.71
CA LYS A 274 -25.18 -14.09 -15.91
C LYS A 274 -25.41 -14.36 -17.40
N ASP A 275 -25.87 -13.34 -18.13
CA ASP A 275 -26.16 -13.47 -19.56
C ASP A 275 -24.90 -13.84 -20.36
N LEU A 276 -23.75 -13.29 -19.96
CA LEU A 276 -22.45 -13.67 -20.54
C LEU A 276 -22.16 -15.15 -20.28
N LEU A 277 -22.26 -15.63 -19.04
CA LEU A 277 -21.99 -17.02 -18.69
C LEU A 277 -22.93 -17.99 -19.40
N ASP A 278 -24.23 -17.67 -19.44
CA ASP A 278 -25.25 -18.50 -20.08
C ASP A 278 -25.03 -18.58 -21.60
N ALA A 279 -24.45 -17.54 -22.22
CA ALA A 279 -24.12 -17.51 -23.64
C ALA A 279 -22.79 -18.20 -24.00
N HIS A 280 -21.90 -18.44 -23.03
CA HIS A 280 -20.61 -19.12 -23.25
C HIS A 280 -20.79 -20.65 -23.25
N ILE A 281 -21.52 -21.15 -24.25
CA ILE A 281 -21.65 -22.59 -24.53
C ILE A 281 -20.63 -22.94 -25.62
N PRO A 282 -19.83 -24.03 -25.48
CA PRO A 282 -18.91 -24.45 -26.54
C PRO A 282 -19.67 -24.75 -27.84
N PRO A 283 -19.03 -24.62 -29.03
CA PRO A 283 -19.66 -25.03 -30.27
C PRO A 283 -20.06 -26.50 -30.17
N GLY A 284 -21.38 -26.75 -30.20
CA GLY A 284 -21.94 -28.09 -30.04
C GLY A 284 -21.50 -29.00 -31.19
N GLY A 285 -20.89 -30.12 -30.83
CA GLY A 285 -20.74 -31.31 -31.69
C GLY A 285 -21.59 -32.44 -31.14
#